data_AF-A0A7Y3F3F2-F1
#
_entry.id   AF-A0A7Y3F3F2-F1
#
_cell.length_a   1.000
_cell.length_b   1.000
_cell.length_c   1.000
_cell.angle_alpha   90.00
_cell.angle_beta   90.00
_cell.angle_gamma   90.00
#
_symmetry.space_group_name_H-M   'P 1'
#
loop_
_entity.id
_entity.type
_entity.pdbx_description
1 polymer ?
#
loop_
_entity_poly.entity_id
_entity_poly.type
_entity_poly.pdbx_seq_one_letter_code
_entity_poly.pdbx_strand_id
1 'polypeptide(L)'
;NEGSMEALSAKLERIFKENVKPNSYLKIKSGWFGQKVEIDSIFDSSEETAELEDELKDDGNKHFLSSKKNQLHDLYSELFYNDETKLNFIDKSNRYEFSLKGFTAIDDEGVYVIEFNPKRSADFRGTIYVNIEDFAVMRIDYENVNSLKRIKLLGFSYEEITYKGTTIFSKGSNNKYDLRFIDKVFGRKMGVRRPLSVIEKNKYVKGRRKQNELSMELDIVNFNTEKYELVVFDSELISNGEFSNSAENETVKATYLSSYNPEFWEGYDIMEPNKAIREFTVSDK
;
A
#
# COMPACT_ATOMS: atom_id res chain seq x y z
N ASN A 1 -2.67 -17.23 -19.58
CA ASN A 1 -1.38 -17.19 -18.86
C ASN A 1 -1.45 -18.13 -17.67
N GLU A 2 -0.71 -19.24 -17.73
CA GLU A 2 -0.48 -20.19 -16.64
C GLU A 2 0.40 -19.54 -15.54
N GLY A 3 -0.10 -18.48 -14.90
CA GLY A 3 0.73 -17.59 -14.07
C GLY A 3 0.15 -17.27 -12.70
N SER A 4 -0.71 -18.12 -12.14
CA SER A 4 -1.09 -17.99 -10.73
C SER A 4 -0.11 -18.77 -9.85
N MET A 5 0.17 -18.25 -8.66
CA MET A 5 1.07 -18.89 -7.69
C MET A 5 0.54 -20.27 -7.28
N GLU A 6 -0.78 -20.45 -7.29
CA GLU A 6 -1.47 -21.72 -7.02
C GLU A 6 -1.15 -22.77 -8.08
N ALA A 7 -1.19 -22.41 -9.38
CA ALA A 7 -0.86 -23.33 -10.46
C ALA A 7 0.61 -23.77 -10.40
N LEU A 8 1.52 -22.84 -10.05
CA LEU A 8 2.93 -23.16 -9.82
C LEU A 8 3.13 -24.07 -8.61
N SER A 9 2.42 -23.78 -7.51
CA SER A 9 2.44 -24.61 -6.30
C SER A 9 1.99 -26.04 -6.58
N ALA A 10 0.82 -26.22 -7.20
CA ALA A 10 0.27 -27.55 -7.52
C ALA A 10 1.19 -28.36 -8.45
N LYS A 11 1.83 -27.69 -9.42
CA LYS A 11 2.79 -28.34 -10.32
C LYS A 11 4.05 -28.81 -9.57
N LEU A 12 4.57 -28.00 -8.66
CA LEU A 12 5.71 -28.37 -7.81
C LEU A 12 5.34 -29.52 -6.88
N GLU A 13 4.16 -29.47 -6.27
CA GLU A 13 3.65 -30.52 -5.37
C GLU A 13 3.60 -31.87 -6.09
N ARG A 14 3.02 -31.92 -7.29
CA ARG A 14 2.96 -33.15 -8.11
C ARG A 14 4.36 -33.68 -8.43
N ILE A 15 5.27 -32.81 -8.86
CA ILE A 15 6.66 -33.19 -9.16
C ILE A 15 7.32 -33.83 -7.94
N PHE A 16 7.12 -33.27 -6.74
CA PHE A 16 7.69 -33.83 -5.52
C PHE A 16 7.07 -35.17 -5.14
N LYS A 17 5.74 -35.31 -5.23
CA LYS A 17 5.05 -36.59 -4.95
C LYS A 17 5.51 -37.73 -5.86
N GLU A 18 5.69 -37.45 -7.15
CA GLU A 18 6.04 -38.49 -8.13
C GLU A 18 7.52 -38.89 -8.09
N ASN A 19 8.42 -38.01 -7.66
CA ASN A 19 9.86 -38.20 -7.87
C ASN A 19 10.70 -38.33 -6.59
N VAL A 20 10.14 -38.03 -5.40
CA VAL A 20 10.89 -38.04 -4.15
C VAL A 20 10.63 -39.34 -3.38
N LYS A 21 11.70 -39.99 -2.90
CA LYS A 21 11.58 -41.26 -2.18
C LYS A 21 11.01 -41.07 -0.76
N PRO A 22 10.22 -42.03 -0.22
CA PRO A 22 9.64 -41.92 1.13
C PRO A 22 10.67 -41.80 2.26
N ASN A 23 11.88 -42.33 2.05
CA ASN A 23 12.99 -42.25 3.00
C ASN A 23 13.87 -41.00 2.83
N SER A 24 13.41 -40.02 2.06
CA SER A 24 14.10 -38.77 1.81
C SER A 24 13.45 -37.60 2.58
N TYR A 25 14.17 -36.49 2.67
CA TYR A 25 13.62 -35.17 3.03
C TYR A 25 14.12 -34.14 2.01
N LEU A 26 13.41 -33.02 1.90
CA LEU A 26 13.79 -31.94 1.00
C LEU A 26 14.51 -30.84 1.78
N LYS A 27 15.69 -30.45 1.29
CA LYS A 27 16.37 -29.23 1.75
C LYS A 27 16.20 -28.16 0.68
N ILE A 28 15.40 -27.15 0.98
CA ILE A 28 15.22 -25.98 0.14
C ILE A 28 16.29 -24.96 0.53
N LYS A 29 17.03 -24.42 -0.44
CA LYS A 29 17.97 -23.33 -0.22
C LYS A 29 17.73 -22.19 -1.19
N SER A 30 17.98 -20.97 -0.72
CA SER A 30 18.10 -19.80 -1.58
C SER A 30 19.30 -18.97 -1.17
N GLY A 31 20.36 -19.00 -1.98
CA GLY A 31 21.64 -18.38 -1.63
C GLY A 31 22.21 -18.96 -0.33
N TRP A 32 22.49 -18.10 0.65
CA TRP A 32 23.03 -18.52 1.96
C TRP A 32 21.97 -19.06 2.93
N PHE A 33 20.68 -18.86 2.67
CA PHE A 33 19.60 -19.35 3.53
C PHE A 33 19.15 -20.73 3.07
N GLY A 34 18.77 -21.60 4.00
CA GLY A 34 18.13 -22.85 3.64
C GLY A 34 17.40 -23.53 4.78
N GLN A 35 16.20 -24.01 4.48
CA GLN A 35 15.29 -24.69 5.40
C GLN A 35 15.20 -26.17 5.05
N LYS A 36 15.08 -27.01 6.08
CA LYS A 36 14.73 -28.42 5.89
C LYS A 36 13.22 -28.51 5.98
N VAL A 37 12.62 -29.19 5.03
CA VAL A 37 11.18 -29.45 5.03
C VAL A 37 11.00 -30.96 4.96
N GLU A 38 10.28 -31.51 5.93
CA GLU A 38 9.92 -32.92 5.89
C GLU A 38 8.80 -33.13 4.88
N ILE A 39 8.86 -34.23 4.15
CA ILE A 39 7.90 -34.53 3.08
C ILE A 39 6.49 -34.63 3.68
N ASP A 40 6.36 -35.33 4.81
CA ASP A 40 5.09 -35.53 5.51
C ASP A 40 4.47 -34.20 5.98
N SER A 41 5.31 -33.25 6.46
CA SER A 41 4.85 -31.89 6.86
C SER A 41 4.38 -31.00 5.70
N ILE A 42 4.76 -31.28 4.45
CA ILE A 42 4.25 -30.54 3.28
C ILE A 42 2.83 -31.00 2.92
N PHE A 43 2.48 -32.23 3.31
CA PHE A 43 1.25 -32.90 2.87
C PHE A 43 0.19 -33.01 3.96
N ASP A 44 0.57 -32.99 5.24
CA ASP A 44 -0.35 -32.91 6.39
C ASP A 44 -0.71 -31.44 6.73
N SER A 45 -1.01 -30.64 5.71
CA SER A 45 -1.40 -29.23 5.89
C SER A 45 -2.79 -29.07 6.52
N SER A 46 -3.49 -30.15 6.91
CA SER A 46 -4.85 -30.11 7.45
C SER A 46 -4.94 -29.53 8.87
N GLU A 47 -3.89 -29.66 9.69
CA GLU A 47 -3.86 -29.08 11.03
C GLU A 47 -3.43 -27.60 11.02
N GLU A 48 -2.40 -27.24 10.23
CA GLU A 48 -1.98 -25.83 10.05
C GLU A 48 -3.06 -24.98 9.34
N THR A 49 -3.82 -25.56 8.39
CA THR A 49 -4.97 -24.84 7.79
C THR A 49 -6.11 -24.64 8.76
N ALA A 50 -6.34 -25.55 9.72
CA ALA A 50 -7.36 -25.37 10.74
C ALA A 50 -6.99 -24.28 11.76
N GLU A 51 -5.71 -24.18 12.13
CA GLU A 51 -5.20 -23.08 12.99
C GLU A 51 -5.24 -21.72 12.27
N LEU A 52 -4.88 -21.67 10.98
CA LEU A 52 -5.03 -20.48 10.13
C LEU A 52 -6.51 -20.12 9.93
N GLU A 53 -7.40 -21.09 9.78
CA GLU A 53 -8.85 -20.87 9.68
C GLU A 53 -9.45 -20.37 11.00
N ASP A 54 -8.95 -20.81 12.16
CA ASP A 54 -9.36 -20.30 13.47
C ASP A 54 -8.77 -18.89 13.76
N GLU A 55 -7.57 -18.56 13.28
CA GLU A 55 -7.06 -17.17 13.26
C GLU A 55 -7.85 -16.27 12.30
N LEU A 56 -8.33 -16.79 11.18
CA LEU A 56 -9.20 -16.07 10.23
C LEU A 56 -10.65 -15.93 10.73
N LYS A 57 -11.05 -16.68 11.77
CA LYS A 57 -12.31 -16.49 12.51
C LYS A 57 -12.21 -15.40 13.58
N ASP A 58 -11.02 -14.81 13.80
CA ASP A 58 -10.90 -13.57 14.55
C ASP A 58 -11.77 -12.49 13.89
N ASP A 59 -12.44 -11.68 14.71
CA ASP A 59 -13.54 -10.80 14.32
C ASP A 59 -13.08 -9.85 13.20
N GLY A 60 -13.34 -10.22 11.94
CA GLY A 60 -12.86 -9.51 10.75
C GLY A 60 -13.23 -8.02 10.73
N ASN A 61 -14.20 -7.63 11.55
CA ASN A 61 -14.56 -6.24 11.81
C ASN A 61 -13.47 -5.48 12.58
N LYS A 62 -12.84 -6.07 13.60
CA LYS A 62 -11.73 -5.45 14.36
C LYS A 62 -10.51 -5.23 13.48
N HIS A 63 -10.17 -6.21 12.65
CA HIS A 63 -9.10 -6.07 11.65
C HIS A 63 -9.40 -4.99 10.63
N PHE A 64 -10.66 -4.90 10.16
CA PHE A 64 -11.10 -3.83 9.27
C PHE A 64 -10.94 -2.45 9.91
N LEU A 65 -11.48 -2.24 11.12
CA LEU A 65 -11.42 -0.95 11.82
C LEU A 65 -9.99 -0.52 12.10
N SER A 66 -9.16 -1.44 12.61
CA SER A 66 -7.73 -1.17 12.84
C SER A 66 -7.01 -0.79 11.54
N SER A 67 -7.26 -1.52 10.44
CA SER A 67 -6.69 -1.23 9.13
C SER A 67 -7.12 0.15 8.62
N LYS A 68 -8.39 0.52 8.76
CA LYS A 68 -8.90 1.84 8.34
C LYS A 68 -8.35 2.98 9.19
N LYS A 69 -8.21 2.78 10.50
CA LYS A 69 -7.56 3.75 11.39
C LYS A 69 -6.11 3.98 11.00
N ASN A 70 -5.34 2.93 10.78
CA ASN A 70 -3.95 3.04 10.36
C ASN A 70 -3.85 3.74 8.99
N GLN A 71 -4.71 3.39 8.04
CA GLN A 71 -4.77 4.04 6.73
C GLN A 71 -5.08 5.54 6.85
N LEU A 72 -6.03 5.94 7.71
CA LEU A 72 -6.32 7.34 7.98
C LEU A 72 -5.14 8.04 8.66
N HIS A 73 -4.55 7.41 9.68
CA HIS A 73 -3.38 7.95 10.37
C HIS A 73 -2.22 8.22 9.40
N ASP A 74 -1.90 7.27 8.51
CA ASP A 74 -0.87 7.41 7.49
C ASP A 74 -1.16 8.57 6.53
N LEU A 75 -2.42 8.73 6.08
CA LEU A 75 -2.80 9.84 5.20
C LEU A 75 -2.66 11.21 5.89
N TYR A 76 -3.04 11.28 7.17
CA TYR A 76 -2.88 12.51 7.95
C TYR A 76 -1.41 12.79 8.25
N SER A 77 -0.59 11.80 8.63
CA SER A 77 0.83 12.01 8.94
C SER A 77 1.65 12.48 7.74
N GLU A 78 1.18 12.20 6.53
CA GLU A 78 1.79 12.64 5.27
C GLU A 78 1.43 14.07 4.85
N LEU A 79 0.52 14.77 5.54
CA LEU A 79 0.20 16.16 5.24
C LEU A 79 1.45 17.05 5.31
N PHE A 80 1.52 18.05 4.44
CA PHE A 80 2.75 18.83 4.19
C PHE A 80 3.32 19.55 5.42
N TYR A 81 2.53 19.74 6.46
CA TYR A 81 2.90 20.42 7.70
C TYR A 81 3.30 19.46 8.84
N ASN A 82 3.30 18.15 8.60
CA ASN A 82 3.68 17.14 9.58
C ASN A 82 5.12 16.68 9.38
N ASP A 83 5.82 16.39 10.47
CA ASP A 83 7.25 16.00 10.45
C ASP A 83 7.53 14.70 9.68
N GLU A 84 6.55 13.81 9.58
CA GLU A 84 6.68 12.51 8.91
C GLU A 84 6.47 12.60 7.39
N THR A 85 6.08 13.76 6.87
CA THR A 85 5.77 13.91 5.46
C THR A 85 7.00 13.68 4.57
N LYS A 86 6.78 13.03 3.44
CA LYS A 86 7.77 12.97 2.36
C LYS A 86 7.86 14.31 1.61
N LEU A 87 6.81 15.14 1.68
CA LEU A 87 6.65 16.40 0.96
C LEU A 87 7.58 17.50 1.49
N ASN A 88 8.85 17.42 1.12
CA ASN A 88 9.89 18.27 1.70
C ASN A 88 10.05 19.65 1.03
N PHE A 89 9.11 20.08 0.19
CA PHE A 89 9.23 21.36 -0.54
C PHE A 89 9.09 22.59 0.36
N ILE A 90 8.38 22.48 1.50
CA ILE A 90 8.33 23.56 2.50
C ILE A 90 9.62 23.59 3.33
N ASP A 91 9.92 22.52 4.06
CA ASP A 91 11.05 22.48 5.00
C ASP A 91 12.41 22.57 4.33
N LYS A 92 12.51 22.11 3.07
CA LYS A 92 13.74 22.17 2.26
C LYS A 92 13.56 23.08 1.06
N SER A 93 12.83 24.18 1.22
CA SER A 93 12.55 25.19 0.19
C SER A 93 13.78 25.65 -0.60
N ASN A 94 14.96 25.69 0.03
CA ASN A 94 16.22 26.00 -0.65
C ASN A 94 16.60 25.02 -1.79
N ARG A 95 16.04 23.80 -1.81
CA ARG A 95 16.22 22.79 -2.86
C ARG A 95 15.24 22.94 -4.02
N TYR A 96 14.33 23.89 -3.95
CA TYR A 96 13.27 24.13 -4.93
C TYR A 96 13.36 25.54 -5.51
N GLU A 97 12.89 25.70 -6.74
CA GLU A 97 12.54 26.98 -7.36
C GLU A 97 11.03 27.17 -7.27
N PHE A 98 10.61 28.34 -6.79
CA PHE A 98 9.23 28.73 -6.72
C PHE A 98 8.96 29.84 -7.74
N SER A 99 7.89 29.70 -8.52
CA SER A 99 7.48 30.65 -9.54
C SER A 99 6.02 30.98 -9.36
N LEU A 100 5.71 32.25 -9.11
CA LEU A 100 4.33 32.74 -9.19
C LEU A 100 3.87 32.68 -10.65
N LYS A 101 2.83 31.90 -10.94
CA LYS A 101 2.27 31.75 -12.29
C LYS A 101 1.07 32.66 -12.54
N GLY A 102 0.42 33.11 -11.48
CA GLY A 102 -0.72 34.00 -11.56
C GLY A 102 -1.65 33.83 -10.37
N PHE A 103 -2.93 34.09 -10.63
CA PHE A 103 -3.98 34.13 -9.65
C PHE A 103 -5.21 33.39 -10.17
N THR A 104 -5.96 32.74 -9.28
CA THR A 104 -7.26 32.11 -9.56
C THR A 104 -8.16 32.26 -8.35
N ALA A 105 -9.32 31.61 -8.35
CA ALA A 105 -10.18 31.47 -7.18
C ALA A 105 -10.39 29.98 -6.82
N ILE A 106 -10.50 29.70 -5.52
CA ILE A 106 -10.94 28.42 -4.94
C ILE A 106 -12.02 28.76 -3.90
N ASP A 107 -13.20 28.15 -3.99
CA ASP A 107 -14.33 28.43 -3.09
C ASP A 107 -14.63 29.94 -2.97
N ASP A 108 -14.64 30.66 -4.10
CA ASP A 108 -14.81 32.11 -4.21
C ASP A 108 -13.73 32.98 -3.51
N GLU A 109 -12.67 32.37 -2.97
CA GLU A 109 -11.52 33.05 -2.39
C GLU A 109 -10.37 33.17 -3.41
N GLY A 110 -9.78 34.35 -3.51
CA GLY A 110 -8.63 34.59 -4.40
C GLY A 110 -7.37 33.88 -3.91
N VAL A 111 -6.68 33.18 -4.81
CA VAL A 111 -5.44 32.44 -4.49
C VAL A 111 -4.30 32.75 -5.47
N TYR A 112 -3.08 32.82 -4.94
CA TYR A 112 -1.85 32.74 -5.72
C TYR A 112 -1.65 31.32 -6.24
N VAL A 113 -1.22 31.19 -7.50
CA VAL A 113 -0.80 29.91 -8.09
C VAL A 113 0.73 29.87 -8.15
N ILE A 114 1.35 29.08 -7.26
CA ILE A 114 2.80 29.00 -7.12
C ILE A 114 3.28 27.62 -7.55
N GLU A 115 4.00 27.56 -8.66
CA GLU A 115 4.65 26.33 -9.10
C GLU A 115 5.96 26.13 -8.33
N PHE A 116 6.26 24.89 -7.91
CA PHE A 116 7.55 24.52 -7.37
C PHE A 116 8.21 23.41 -8.19
N ASN A 117 9.48 23.61 -8.52
CA ASN A 117 10.29 22.64 -9.27
C ASN A 117 11.60 22.35 -8.53
N PRO A 118 12.12 21.11 -8.57
CA PRO A 118 13.36 20.77 -7.88
C PRO A 118 14.58 21.34 -8.62
N LYS A 119 15.50 21.99 -7.89
CA LYS A 119 16.77 22.53 -8.46
C LYS A 119 17.79 21.43 -8.81
N ARG A 120 17.69 20.26 -8.17
CA ARG A 120 18.63 19.12 -8.24
C ARG A 120 17.85 17.80 -8.05
N SER A 121 18.44 16.85 -7.32
CA SER A 121 17.81 15.58 -6.91
C SER A 121 16.77 15.74 -5.79
N ALA A 122 16.05 16.86 -5.76
CA ALA A 122 14.89 16.99 -4.87
C ALA A 122 13.72 16.18 -5.45
N ASP A 123 12.81 15.81 -4.56
CA ASP A 123 11.96 14.64 -4.78
C ASP A 123 10.69 14.96 -5.56
N PHE A 124 10.18 16.18 -5.43
CA PHE A 124 8.85 16.56 -5.90
C PHE A 124 8.86 17.72 -6.90
N ARG A 125 7.76 17.86 -7.63
CA ARG A 125 7.34 19.09 -8.30
C ARG A 125 5.83 19.24 -8.13
N GLY A 126 5.31 20.44 -8.36
CA GLY A 126 3.89 20.66 -8.20
C GLY A 126 3.47 22.11 -8.17
N THR A 127 2.25 22.34 -7.68
CA THR A 127 1.64 23.65 -7.55
C THR A 127 1.01 23.80 -6.17
N ILE A 128 1.27 24.93 -5.52
CA ILE A 128 0.67 25.34 -4.25
C ILE A 128 -0.28 26.49 -4.55
N TYR A 129 -1.50 26.38 -4.05
CA TYR A 129 -2.52 27.42 -4.11
C TYR A 129 -2.62 28.07 -2.73
N VAL A 130 -2.32 29.36 -2.66
CA VAL A 130 -2.20 30.10 -1.40
C VAL A 130 -3.20 31.23 -1.38
N ASN A 131 -4.06 31.30 -0.36
CA ASN A 131 -5.02 32.39 -0.16
C ASN A 131 -4.30 33.76 -0.18
N ILE A 132 -4.87 34.75 -0.87
CA ILE A 132 -4.25 36.07 -1.05
C ILE A 132 -4.34 36.95 0.20
N GLU A 133 -5.37 36.76 1.01
CA GLU A 133 -5.67 37.59 2.19
C GLU A 133 -4.89 37.13 3.42
N ASP A 134 -4.87 35.83 3.72
CA ASP A 134 -4.29 35.27 4.94
C ASP A 134 -3.10 34.33 4.72
N PHE A 135 -2.69 34.12 3.45
CA PHE A 135 -1.57 33.27 3.06
C PHE A 135 -1.68 31.79 3.47
N ALA A 136 -2.89 31.31 3.76
CA ALA A 136 -3.10 29.90 4.01
C ALA A 136 -2.96 29.05 2.74
N VAL A 137 -2.45 27.83 2.90
CA VAL A 137 -2.41 26.87 1.80
C VAL A 137 -3.78 26.22 1.64
N MET A 138 -4.44 26.50 0.52
CA MET A 138 -5.77 25.95 0.21
C MET A 138 -5.69 24.66 -0.60
N ARG A 139 -4.66 24.49 -1.42
CA ARG A 139 -4.47 23.27 -2.21
C ARG A 139 -3.01 23.03 -2.53
N ILE A 140 -2.62 21.76 -2.58
CA ILE A 140 -1.33 21.32 -3.08
C ILE A 140 -1.57 20.21 -4.08
N ASP A 141 -1.09 20.39 -5.31
CA ASP A 141 -0.90 19.33 -6.28
C ASP A 141 0.59 18.98 -6.31
N TYR A 142 0.92 17.70 -6.20
CA TYR A 142 2.31 17.25 -6.18
C TYR A 142 2.50 15.93 -6.92
N GLU A 143 3.70 15.73 -7.45
CA GLU A 143 4.17 14.44 -7.94
C GLU A 143 5.68 14.28 -7.75
N ASN A 144 6.12 13.05 -7.53
CA ASN A 144 7.53 12.73 -7.46
C ASN A 144 8.18 12.83 -8.84
N VAL A 145 9.36 13.46 -8.92
CA VAL A 145 10.15 13.56 -10.16
C VAL A 145 11.04 12.35 -10.35
N ASN A 146 11.56 11.81 -9.24
CA ASN A 146 12.38 10.60 -9.21
C ASN A 146 11.75 9.58 -8.25
N SER A 147 12.20 8.33 -8.32
CA SER A 147 11.82 7.32 -7.34
C SER A 147 12.30 7.73 -5.94
N LEU A 148 11.40 7.69 -4.94
CA LEU A 148 11.66 8.26 -3.61
C LEU A 148 12.56 7.36 -2.76
N LYS A 149 12.20 6.07 -2.66
CA LYS A 149 12.91 5.07 -1.86
C LYS A 149 13.25 3.88 -2.74
N ARG A 150 14.53 3.53 -2.81
CA ARG A 150 15.03 2.36 -3.55
C ARG A 150 15.94 1.52 -2.65
N ILE A 151 15.59 0.25 -2.48
CA ILE A 151 16.35 -0.73 -1.71
C ILE A 151 16.61 -1.94 -2.60
N LYS A 152 17.86 -2.43 -2.62
CA LYS A 152 18.20 -3.70 -3.26
C LYS A 152 19.15 -4.47 -2.36
N LEU A 153 18.70 -5.61 -1.83
CA LEU A 153 19.47 -6.39 -0.88
C LEU A 153 19.19 -7.88 -1.05
N LEU A 154 20.27 -8.67 -1.16
CA LEU A 154 20.21 -10.14 -1.23
C LEU A 154 19.20 -10.65 -2.29
N GLY A 155 19.14 -10.02 -3.45
CA GLY A 155 18.20 -10.43 -4.50
C GLY A 155 16.75 -9.97 -4.30
N PHE A 156 16.42 -9.25 -3.23
CA PHE A 156 15.17 -8.53 -3.10
C PHE A 156 15.35 -7.08 -3.54
N SER A 157 14.35 -6.50 -4.20
CA SER A 157 14.31 -5.07 -4.53
C SER A 157 12.97 -4.45 -4.21
N TYR A 158 12.99 -3.22 -3.72
CA TYR A 158 11.83 -2.38 -3.47
C TYR A 158 12.10 -0.99 -4.03
N GLU A 159 11.13 -0.40 -4.72
CA GLU A 159 11.23 0.94 -5.27
C GLU A 159 9.87 1.66 -5.24
N GLU A 160 9.83 2.86 -4.68
CA GLU A 160 8.67 3.75 -4.75
C GLU A 160 8.74 4.54 -6.05
N ILE A 161 7.91 4.16 -7.02
CA ILE A 161 7.96 4.68 -8.39
C ILE A 161 6.97 5.82 -8.63
N THR A 162 5.83 5.81 -7.94
CA THR A 162 4.79 6.82 -8.08
C THR A 162 4.40 7.32 -6.69
N TYR A 163 4.37 8.63 -6.52
CA TYR A 163 3.86 9.32 -5.34
C TYR A 163 3.34 10.66 -5.84
N LYS A 164 2.03 10.74 -6.08
CA LYS A 164 1.38 11.95 -6.56
C LYS A 164 0.02 12.12 -5.91
N GLY A 165 -0.42 13.36 -5.79
CA GLY A 165 -1.71 13.62 -5.18
C GLY A 165 -2.13 15.07 -5.23
N THR A 166 -3.37 15.27 -4.83
CA THR A 166 -4.01 16.56 -4.59
C THR A 166 -4.52 16.56 -3.16
N THR A 167 -4.13 17.56 -2.39
CA THR A 167 -4.63 17.79 -1.03
C THR A 167 -5.30 19.16 -1.01
N ILE A 168 -6.53 19.24 -0.48
CA ILE A 168 -7.31 20.48 -0.40
C ILE A 168 -7.66 20.76 1.07
N PHE A 169 -7.53 22.02 1.45
CA PHE A 169 -7.88 22.54 2.76
C PHE A 169 -8.91 23.65 2.61
N SER A 170 -9.78 23.77 3.61
CA SER A 170 -10.78 24.84 3.69
C SER A 170 -10.83 25.41 5.09
N LYS A 171 -11.22 26.67 5.22
CA LYS A 171 -11.35 27.32 6.52
C LYS A 171 -12.48 26.67 7.32
N GLY A 172 -12.12 26.05 8.44
CA GLY A 172 -13.04 25.41 9.37
C GLY A 172 -13.66 26.40 10.35
N SER A 173 -14.63 25.91 11.13
CA SER A 173 -15.29 26.65 12.22
C SER A 173 -14.32 27.11 13.32
N ASN A 174 -13.14 26.51 13.39
CA ASN A 174 -12.04 26.81 14.30
C ASN A 174 -11.15 27.99 13.84
N ASN A 175 -11.50 28.67 12.73
CA ASN A 175 -10.70 29.74 12.11
C ASN A 175 -9.31 29.29 11.60
N LYS A 176 -9.11 27.99 11.41
CA LYS A 176 -7.92 27.39 10.78
C LYS A 176 -8.31 26.72 9.47
N TYR A 177 -7.32 26.35 8.66
CA TYR A 177 -7.54 25.60 7.44
C TYR A 177 -7.40 24.11 7.75
N ASP A 178 -8.52 23.42 7.72
CA ASP A 178 -8.61 22.00 8.02
C ASP A 178 -8.63 21.19 6.72
N LEU A 179 -8.23 19.93 6.79
CA LEU A 179 -8.24 19.02 5.65
C LEU A 179 -9.68 18.82 5.15
N ARG A 180 -9.91 19.04 3.86
CA ARG A 180 -11.19 18.77 3.19
C ARG A 180 -11.12 17.54 2.29
N PHE A 181 -10.00 17.35 1.61
CA PHE A 181 -9.87 16.31 0.59
C PHE A 181 -8.43 15.84 0.38
N ILE A 182 -8.26 14.54 0.15
CA ILE A 182 -7.03 13.92 -0.36
C ILE A 182 -7.38 13.01 -1.53
N ASP A 183 -6.73 13.20 -2.68
CA ASP A 183 -6.52 12.16 -3.70
C ASP A 183 -5.03 11.84 -3.74
N LYS A 184 -4.67 10.57 -3.56
CA LYS A 184 -3.27 10.14 -3.60
C LYS A 184 -3.15 8.85 -4.40
N VAL A 185 -2.21 8.83 -5.33
CA VAL A 185 -1.77 7.64 -6.05
C VAL A 185 -0.36 7.31 -5.64
N PHE A 186 -0.19 6.09 -5.16
CA PHE A 186 1.09 5.60 -4.67
C PHE A 186 1.42 4.25 -5.29
N GLY A 187 2.59 4.17 -5.92
CA GLY A 187 3.03 3.04 -6.72
C GLY A 187 4.36 2.48 -6.25
N ARG A 188 4.41 1.17 -6.10
CA ARG A 188 5.60 0.41 -5.68
C ARG A 188 5.97 -0.62 -6.74
N LYS A 189 7.26 -0.81 -6.92
CA LYS A 189 7.86 -1.91 -7.69
C LYS A 189 8.64 -2.79 -6.72
N MET A 190 8.26 -4.06 -6.66
CA MET A 190 8.90 -5.08 -5.84
C MET A 190 9.52 -6.14 -6.74
N GLY A 191 10.68 -6.66 -6.39
CA GLY A 191 11.36 -7.67 -7.18
C GLY A 191 12.03 -8.73 -6.32
N VAL A 192 12.01 -9.97 -6.81
CA VAL A 192 12.69 -11.12 -6.23
C VAL A 192 13.51 -11.77 -7.33
N ARG A 193 14.83 -11.61 -7.28
CA ARG A 193 15.79 -12.33 -8.11
C ARG A 193 16.70 -13.18 -7.25
N ARG A 194 16.41 -14.47 -7.13
CA ARG A 194 17.14 -15.37 -6.23
C ARG A 194 17.33 -16.78 -6.82
N PRO A 195 18.50 -17.41 -6.61
CA PRO A 195 18.64 -18.83 -6.88
C PRO A 195 17.81 -19.62 -5.85
N LEU A 196 17.19 -20.71 -6.30
CA LEU A 196 16.44 -21.65 -5.48
C LEU A 196 16.91 -23.07 -5.81
N SER A 197 17.41 -23.80 -4.83
CA SER A 197 17.79 -25.22 -4.99
C SER A 197 16.96 -26.10 -4.08
N VAL A 198 16.31 -27.12 -4.63
CA VAL A 198 15.61 -28.15 -3.88
C VAL A 198 16.44 -29.42 -3.93
N ILE A 199 16.99 -29.82 -2.77
CA ILE A 199 17.94 -30.93 -2.67
C ILE A 199 17.27 -32.07 -1.93
N GLU A 200 17.09 -33.20 -2.62
CA GLU A 200 16.65 -34.45 -1.99
C GLU A 200 17.80 -35.05 -1.19
N LYS A 201 17.54 -35.40 0.07
CA LYS A 201 18.51 -36.05 0.95
C LYS A 201 17.92 -37.28 1.62
N ASN A 202 18.66 -38.37 1.60
CA ASN A 202 18.29 -39.59 2.33
C ASN A 202 18.41 -39.38 3.86
N LYS A 203 17.40 -39.83 4.61
CA LYS A 203 17.32 -39.73 6.08
C LYS A 203 18.33 -40.65 6.80
N TYR A 204 18.60 -41.84 6.26
CA TYR A 204 19.26 -42.95 6.96
C TYR A 204 20.77 -43.12 6.64
N VAL A 205 21.24 -42.67 5.48
CA VAL A 205 22.66 -42.81 5.08
C VAL A 205 23.54 -41.84 5.86
N LYS A 206 24.69 -42.29 6.40
CA LYS A 206 25.71 -41.40 6.98
C LYS A 206 26.68 -40.92 5.88
N GLY A 207 26.98 -39.62 5.84
CA GLY A 207 27.88 -39.01 4.83
C GLY A 207 27.17 -38.42 3.62
N ARG A 208 27.39 -38.98 2.42
CA ARG A 208 26.85 -38.48 1.14
C ARG A 208 25.34 -38.73 1.02
N ARG A 209 24.54 -37.90 1.70
CA ARG A 209 23.07 -38.02 1.76
C ARG A 209 22.34 -37.52 0.52
N LYS A 210 22.94 -36.61 -0.26
CA LYS A 210 22.32 -35.97 -1.43
C LYS A 210 22.00 -37.03 -2.49
N GLN A 211 20.74 -37.10 -2.91
CA GLN A 211 20.26 -38.00 -3.97
C GLN A 211 20.10 -37.23 -5.28
N ASN A 212 19.29 -36.17 -5.23
CA ASN A 212 18.95 -35.33 -6.38
C ASN A 212 19.01 -33.84 -6.01
N GLU A 213 19.12 -32.97 -7.01
CA GLU A 213 19.00 -31.53 -6.85
C GLU A 213 18.31 -30.92 -8.07
N LEU A 214 17.24 -30.17 -7.80
CA LEU A 214 16.62 -29.27 -8.75
C LEU A 214 17.13 -27.86 -8.47
N SER A 215 17.74 -27.24 -9.48
CA SER A 215 18.18 -25.84 -9.40
C SER A 215 17.27 -24.97 -10.25
N MET A 216 16.82 -23.86 -9.69
CA MET A 216 15.92 -22.88 -10.30
C MET A 216 16.47 -21.47 -10.03
N GLU A 217 16.12 -20.53 -10.89
CA GLU A 217 16.32 -19.11 -10.66
C GLU A 217 14.96 -18.43 -10.66
N LEU A 218 14.60 -17.82 -9.54
CA LEU A 218 13.41 -16.99 -9.43
C LEU A 218 13.76 -15.60 -9.94
N ASP A 219 13.01 -15.08 -10.91
CA ASP A 219 13.05 -13.68 -11.34
C ASP A 219 11.61 -13.16 -11.45
N ILE A 220 11.13 -12.54 -10.38
CA ILE A 220 9.76 -12.06 -10.23
C ILE A 220 9.80 -10.55 -10.05
N VAL A 221 8.96 -9.83 -10.80
CA VAL A 221 8.73 -8.39 -10.61
C VAL A 221 7.24 -8.16 -10.44
N ASN A 222 6.87 -7.49 -9.37
CA ASN A 222 5.51 -7.09 -9.08
C ASN A 222 5.42 -5.56 -9.07
N PHE A 223 4.37 -5.04 -9.69
CA PHE A 223 4.00 -3.63 -9.64
C PHE A 223 2.67 -3.55 -8.89
N ASN A 224 2.64 -2.73 -7.84
CA ASN A 224 1.42 -2.45 -7.09
C ASN A 224 1.16 -0.94 -7.14
N THR A 225 -0.09 -0.56 -7.43
CA THR A 225 -0.54 0.83 -7.40
C THR A 225 -1.77 0.91 -6.50
N GLU A 226 -1.69 1.75 -5.49
CA GLU A 226 -2.74 2.03 -4.53
C GLU A 226 -3.28 3.45 -4.81
N LYS A 227 -4.61 3.59 -4.88
CA LYS A 227 -5.28 4.88 -4.92
C LYS A 227 -6.03 5.08 -3.60
N TYR A 228 -5.80 6.23 -2.98
CA TYR A 228 -6.46 6.67 -1.75
C TYR A 228 -7.30 7.89 -2.07
N GLU A 229 -8.51 7.90 -1.56
CA GLU A 229 -9.43 9.03 -1.65
C GLU A 229 -10.07 9.24 -0.28
N LEU A 230 -9.93 10.44 0.26
CA LEU A 230 -10.48 10.84 1.55
C LEU A 230 -11.26 12.13 1.37
N VAL A 231 -12.51 12.13 1.80
CA VAL A 231 -13.40 13.29 1.80
C VAL A 231 -13.82 13.55 3.24
N VAL A 232 -13.64 14.79 3.72
CA VAL A 232 -14.14 15.23 5.03
C VAL A 232 -15.40 16.05 4.78
N PHE A 233 -16.55 15.50 5.16
CA PHE A 233 -17.85 16.14 4.94
C PHE A 233 -18.14 17.26 5.94
N ASP A 234 -17.81 17.03 7.21
CA ASP A 234 -18.06 17.96 8.29
C ASP A 234 -16.98 17.81 9.37
N SER A 235 -16.78 18.88 10.13
CA SER A 235 -15.81 18.94 11.23
C SER A 235 -16.37 19.78 12.37
N GLU A 236 -16.52 19.14 13.53
CA GLU A 236 -16.97 19.78 14.76
C GLU A 236 -15.83 19.93 15.77
N LEU A 237 -15.87 21.02 16.54
CA LEU A 237 -14.95 21.25 17.64
C LEU A 237 -15.42 20.45 18.86
N ILE A 238 -14.61 19.49 19.27
CA ILE A 238 -14.83 18.72 20.50
C ILE A 238 -13.92 19.22 21.64
N SER A 239 -14.39 19.05 22.88
CA SER A 239 -13.62 19.32 24.09
C SER A 239 -12.57 18.22 24.36
N ASN A 240 -11.53 18.56 25.14
CA ASN A 240 -10.54 17.56 25.59
C ASN A 240 -11.17 16.43 26.40
N GLY A 241 -12.25 16.72 27.14
CA GLY A 241 -13.00 15.73 27.90
C GLY A 241 -13.73 14.74 26.98
N GLU A 242 -14.37 15.23 25.92
CA GLU A 242 -15.01 14.37 24.91
C GLU A 242 -13.98 13.51 24.19
N PHE A 243 -12.84 14.08 23.80
CA PHE A 243 -11.76 13.32 23.17
C PHE A 243 -11.24 12.19 24.09
N SER A 244 -10.92 12.51 25.35
CA SER A 244 -10.34 11.54 26.29
C SER A 244 -11.32 10.43 26.69
N ASN A 245 -12.62 10.72 26.67
CA ASN A 245 -13.68 9.75 26.98
C ASN A 245 -14.25 9.09 25.71
N SER A 246 -13.75 9.43 24.52
CA SER A 246 -14.23 8.84 23.27
C SER A 246 -13.93 7.34 23.27
N ALA A 247 -14.98 6.55 23.04
CA ALA A 247 -14.86 5.11 22.83
C ALA A 247 -14.93 4.83 21.33
N GLU A 248 -14.16 3.85 20.87
CA GLU A 248 -14.23 3.41 19.49
C GLU A 248 -15.63 2.89 19.16
N ASN A 249 -16.19 3.40 18.07
CA ASN A 249 -17.45 2.87 17.54
C ASN A 249 -17.19 1.62 16.71
N GLU A 250 -17.31 0.45 17.33
CA GLU A 250 -17.11 -0.85 16.67
C GLU A 250 -18.25 -1.26 15.73
N THR A 251 -19.33 -0.46 15.62
CA THR A 251 -20.50 -0.82 14.80
C THR A 251 -20.31 -0.58 13.30
N VAL A 252 -19.27 0.17 12.91
CA VAL A 252 -18.96 0.45 11.51
C VAL A 252 -18.42 -0.82 10.84
N LYS A 253 -19.12 -1.31 9.82
CA LYS A 253 -18.76 -2.51 9.06
C LYS A 253 -18.46 -2.17 7.62
N ALA A 254 -17.52 -2.91 7.02
CA ALA A 254 -17.31 -2.86 5.58
C ALA A 254 -18.57 -3.33 4.84
N THR A 255 -19.07 -2.54 3.90
CA THR A 255 -20.07 -3.02 2.94
C THR A 255 -19.35 -3.53 1.70
N TYR A 256 -19.51 -4.81 1.41
CA TYR A 256 -19.02 -5.40 0.18
C TYR A 256 -20.02 -5.13 -0.94
N LEU A 257 -19.53 -4.56 -2.05
CA LEU A 257 -20.30 -4.37 -3.28
C LEU A 257 -19.71 -5.28 -4.36
N SER A 258 -20.50 -6.24 -4.86
CA SER A 258 -20.09 -7.15 -5.94
C SER A 258 -19.98 -6.43 -7.30
N SER A 259 -20.63 -5.29 -7.45
CA SER A 259 -20.53 -4.39 -8.59
C SER A 259 -20.69 -2.95 -8.13
N TYR A 260 -20.25 -1.99 -8.95
CA TYR A 260 -20.49 -0.59 -8.66
C TYR A 260 -21.99 -0.27 -8.53
N ASN A 261 -22.35 0.41 -7.43
CA ASN A 261 -23.69 0.94 -7.21
C ASN A 261 -23.60 2.47 -7.08
N PRO A 262 -24.13 3.25 -8.04
CA PRO A 262 -24.10 4.72 -7.98
C PRO A 262 -24.92 5.30 -6.83
N GLU A 263 -25.95 4.60 -6.36
CA GLU A 263 -26.83 5.03 -5.27
C GLU A 263 -26.22 4.78 -3.89
N PHE A 264 -25.11 4.04 -3.79
CA PHE A 264 -24.51 3.68 -2.50
C PHE A 264 -24.10 4.91 -1.67
N TRP A 265 -23.73 5.99 -2.34
CA TRP A 265 -23.35 7.26 -1.74
C TRP A 265 -24.40 8.36 -1.94
N GLU A 266 -25.64 7.99 -2.26
CA GLU A 266 -26.72 8.96 -2.44
C GLU A 266 -26.90 9.81 -1.17
N GLY A 267 -26.99 11.12 -1.34
CA GLY A 267 -27.06 12.09 -0.24
C GLY A 267 -25.70 12.60 0.27
N TYR A 268 -24.59 12.07 -0.24
CA TYR A 268 -23.24 12.60 0.00
C TYR A 268 -22.66 13.21 -1.27
N ASP A 269 -22.02 14.36 -1.15
CA ASP A 269 -21.25 14.97 -2.24
C ASP A 269 -19.95 14.19 -2.44
N ILE A 270 -20.04 13.11 -3.22
CA ILE A 270 -18.90 12.28 -3.62
C ILE A 270 -18.38 12.67 -5.00
N MET A 271 -17.08 12.48 -5.23
CA MET A 271 -16.51 12.63 -6.56
C MET A 271 -17.02 11.54 -7.51
N GLU A 272 -17.11 11.86 -8.80
CA GLU A 272 -17.50 10.89 -9.82
C GLU A 272 -16.50 9.72 -9.85
N PRO A 273 -16.97 8.47 -9.71
CA PRO A 273 -16.08 7.33 -9.67
C PRO A 273 -15.33 7.16 -10.99
N ASN A 274 -14.09 6.71 -10.89
CA ASN A 274 -13.28 6.45 -12.06
C ASN A 274 -13.86 5.29 -12.90
N LYS A 275 -13.39 5.18 -14.15
CA LYS A 275 -13.86 4.17 -15.10
C LYS A 275 -13.69 2.74 -14.57
N ALA A 276 -12.58 2.44 -13.88
CA ALA A 276 -12.29 1.10 -13.38
C ALA A 276 -13.27 0.64 -12.29
N ILE A 277 -13.68 1.55 -11.39
CA ILE A 277 -14.71 1.26 -10.38
C ILE A 277 -16.05 1.01 -11.07
N ARG A 278 -16.45 1.85 -12.03
CA ARG A 278 -17.71 1.69 -12.77
C ARG A 278 -17.82 0.37 -13.53
N GLU A 279 -16.70 -0.13 -14.05
CA GLU A 279 -16.63 -1.38 -14.81
C GLU A 279 -16.39 -2.60 -13.92
N PHE A 280 -16.25 -2.42 -12.60
CA PHE A 280 -15.99 -3.51 -11.67
C PHE A 280 -17.23 -4.40 -11.49
N THR A 281 -17.07 -5.69 -11.78
CA THR A 281 -18.04 -6.75 -11.51
C THR A 281 -17.30 -7.98 -11.02
N VAL A 282 -17.73 -8.54 -9.89
CA VAL A 282 -17.28 -9.86 -9.44
C VAL A 282 -18.18 -10.91 -10.07
N SER A 283 -17.61 -11.76 -10.91
CA SER A 283 -18.30 -12.94 -11.42
C SER A 283 -18.51 -13.93 -10.28
N ASP A 284 -19.77 -14.24 -9.99
CA ASP A 284 -20.13 -15.29 -9.04
C ASP A 284 -19.46 -16.61 -9.45
N LYS A 285 -18.84 -17.28 -8.49
CA LYS A 285 -18.30 -18.64 -8.67
C LYS A 285 -19.41 -19.67 -8.66
#